data_AF-A0A242K3E0-F1
#
_entry.id   AF-A0A242K3E0-F1
#
_cell.length_a   1.000
_cell.length_b   1.000
_cell.length_c   1.000
_cell.angle_alpha   90.00
_cell.angle_beta   90.00
_cell.angle_gamma   90.00
#
_symmetry.space_group_name_H-M   'P 1'
#
loop_
_entity.id
_entity.type
_entity.pdbx_description
1 polymer ?
#
loop_
_entity_poly.entity_id
_entity_poly.type
_entity_poly.pdbx_seq_one_letter_code
_entity_poly.pdbx_strand_id
1 'polypeptide(L)' 'MNLFEFMGEHPYLTAFIVYMIYYAILNICQVIISSKKGE' A
#
# COMPACT_ATOMS: atom_id res chain seq x y z
N MET A 1 -15.97 -10.67 -12.33
CA MET A 1 -15.71 -9.22 -12.24
C MET A 1 -14.22 -9.00 -12.45
N ASN A 2 -13.86 -8.27 -13.50
CA ASN A 2 -12.46 -7.93 -13.75
C ASN A 2 -12.00 -6.80 -12.80
N LEU A 3 -10.70 -6.52 -12.78
CA LEU A 3 -10.13 -5.53 -11.85
C LEU A 3 -10.72 -4.13 -12.07
N PHE A 4 -10.89 -3.71 -13.32
CA PHE A 4 -11.45 -2.40 -13.64
C PHE A 4 -12.93 -2.28 -13.25
N GLU A 5 -13.70 -3.35 -13.46
CA GLU A 5 -15.10 -3.44 -13.01
C GLU A 5 -15.18 -3.34 -11.47
N PHE A 6 -14.34 -4.09 -10.75
CA PHE A 6 -14.29 -4.04 -9.28
C PHE A 6 -13.95 -2.63 -8.77
N MET A 7 -12.98 -1.96 -9.40
CA MET A 7 -12.59 -0.61 -9.02
C MET A 7 -13.70 0.42 -9.26
N GLY A 8 -14.47 0.26 -10.33
CA GLY A 8 -15.62 1.10 -10.64
C GLY A 8 -16.80 0.89 -9.68
N GLU A 9 -17.10 -0.36 -9.32
CA GLU A 9 -18.18 -0.69 -8.39
C GLU A 9 -17.84 -0.31 -6.93
N HIS A 10 -16.56 -0.33 -6.56
CA HIS A 10 -16.12 -0.09 -5.18
C HIS A 10 -14.96 0.91 -5.09
N PRO A 11 -15.19 2.19 -5.42
CA PRO A 11 -14.12 3.20 -5.45
C PRO A 11 -13.52 3.47 -4.06
N TYR A 12 -14.33 3.50 -3.00
CA TYR A 12 -13.84 3.71 -1.63
C TYR A 12 -13.00 2.55 -1.11
N LEU A 13 -13.43 1.30 -1.36
CA LEU A 13 -12.68 0.11 -0.97
C LEU A 13 -11.37 0.04 -1.75
N THR A 14 -11.41 0.35 -3.05
CA THR A 14 -10.21 0.44 -3.89
C THR A 14 -9.23 1.47 -3.34
N ALA A 15 -9.69 2.69 -3.03
CA ALA A 15 -8.85 3.73 -2.44
C ALA A 15 -8.25 3.29 -1.09
N PHE A 16 -9.05 2.62 -0.24
CA PHE A 16 -8.58 2.08 1.03
C PHE A 16 -7.48 1.02 0.84
N ILE A 17 -7.66 0.07 -0.09
CA ILE A 17 -6.65 -0.96 -0.40
C ILE A 17 -5.35 -0.31 -0.89
N VAL A 18 -5.45 0.65 -1.83
CA VAL A 18 -4.28 1.38 -2.35
C VAL A 18 -3.54 2.12 -1.22
N TYR A 19 -4.30 2.76 -0.33
CA TYR A 19 -3.74 3.45 0.85
C TYR A 19 -2.99 2.49 1.77
N MET A 20 -3.58 1.33 2.08
CA MET A 20 -2.95 0.32 2.93
C MET A 20 -1.66 -0.24 2.31
N ILE A 21 -1.65 -0.49 1.00
CA ILE A 21 -0.46 -0.93 0.26
C ILE A 21 0.63 0.15 0.33
N TYR A 22 0.27 1.41 0.12
CA TYR A 22 1.22 2.53 0.22
C TYR A 22 1.88 2.60 1.60
N TYR A 23 1.10 2.50 2.68
CA TYR A 23 1.65 2.51 4.05
C TYR A 23 2.52 1.29 4.35
N ALA A 24 2.15 0.11 3.85
CA ALA A 24 2.96 -1.09 4.00
C ALA A 24 4.35 -0.91 3.37
N ILE A 25 4.41 -0.34 2.16
CA ILE A 25 5.67 -0.03 1.47
C ILE A 25 6.49 0.98 2.27
N LEU A 26 5.87 2.06 2.75
CA LEU A 26 6.57 3.06 3.57
C LEU A 26 7.18 2.43 4.83
N ASN A 27 6.44 1.57 5.53
CA ASN A 27 6.94 0.88 6.71
C ASN A 27 8.13 -0.03 6.39
N ILE A 28 8.08 -0.79 5.30
CA ILE A 28 9.20 -1.64 4.86
C ILE A 28 10.42 -0.77 4.56
N CYS A 29 10.26 0.33 3.82
CA CYS A 29 11.35 1.27 3.54
C CYS A 29 11.94 1.84 4.83
N GLN A 30 11.11 2.24 5.80
CA GLN A 30 11.57 2.77 7.07
C GLN A 30 12.37 1.74 7.87
N VAL A 31 11.93 0.48 7.89
CA VAL A 31 12.67 -0.62 8.53
C VAL A 31 14.04 -0.78 7.86
N ILE A 32 14.09 -0.86 6.52
CA ILE A 32 15.36 -0.99 5.78
C ILE A 32 16.31 0.18 6.09
N ILE A 33 15.82 1.42 6.08
CA ILE A 33 16.62 2.62 6.37
C ILE A 33 17.12 2.60 7.82
N SER A 34 16.28 2.20 8.77
CA SER A 34 16.63 2.15 10.19
C SER A 34 17.70 1.08 10.46
N SER A 35 17.59 -0.09 9.84
CA SER A 35 18.61 -1.14 9.93
C SER A 35 19.97 -0.69 9.40
N LYS A 36 20.00 0.12 8.34
CA LYS A 36 21.25 0.67 7.77
C LYS A 36 21.91 1.77 8.61
N LYS A 37 21.22 2.35 9.59
CA LYS A 37 21.80 3.39 10.50
C LYS A 37 22.38 2.79 11.78
N GLY A 38 22.05 1.53 12.08
CA GLY A 38 22.54 0.81 13.26
C GLY A 38 23.74 -0.11 12.98
N GLU A 39 24.06 -0.35 11.71
CA GLU A 39 25.39 -0.81 11.25
C GLU A 39 26.38 0.36 11.22
#